data_AF-A0A2N0KNN9-F1
#
_entry.id   AF-A0A2N0KNN9-F1
#
_cell.length_a   1.000
_cell.length_b   1.000
_cell.length_c   1.000
_cell.angle_alpha   90.00
_cell.angle_beta   90.00
_cell.angle_gamma   90.00
#
_symmetry.space_group_name_H-M   'P 1'
#
loop_
_entity.id
_entity.type
_entity.pdbx_description
1 polymer ?
#
loop_
_entity_poly.entity_id
_entity_poly.type
_entity_poly.pdbx_seq_one_letter_code
_entity_poly.pdbx_strand_id
1 'polypeptide(L)' 'MAKDPVCGNEIDEEQARAQTSQTAHGASEVDPAQGTRIFHDGQWIYFCGLDCRTKFLASPATYLS' A
#
# COMPACT_ATOMS: atom_id res chain seq x y z
N MET A 1 -9.81 5.97 5.82
CA MET A 1 -8.46 5.90 6.41
C MET A 1 -8.14 4.43 6.58
N ALA A 2 -7.26 3.93 5.73
CA ALA A 2 -6.79 2.56 5.83
C ALA A 2 -5.74 2.49 6.92
N LYS A 3 -5.61 1.34 7.57
CA LYS A 3 -4.59 1.10 8.58
C LYS A 3 -3.61 0.09 8.04
N ASP A 4 -2.33 0.36 8.19
CA ASP A 4 -1.30 -0.62 7.87
C ASP A 4 -1.45 -1.84 8.82
N PRO A 5 -1.70 -3.04 8.30
CA PRO A 5 -1.92 -4.23 9.14
C PRO A 5 -0.64 -4.73 9.82
N VAL A 6 0.55 -4.28 9.38
CA VAL A 6 1.85 -4.70 9.92
C VAL A 6 2.28 -3.82 11.09
N CYS A 7 2.21 -2.49 10.93
CA CYS A 7 2.69 -1.55 11.95
C CYS A 7 1.57 -0.79 12.66
N GLY A 8 0.36 -0.79 12.12
CA GLY A 8 -0.78 -0.09 12.68
C GLY A 8 -0.82 1.41 12.39
N ASN A 9 0.06 1.93 11.54
CA ASN A 9 0.02 3.34 11.14
C ASN A 9 -1.23 3.63 10.32
N GLU A 10 -1.79 4.82 10.52
CA GLU A 10 -2.87 5.33 9.68
C GLU A 10 -2.31 5.73 8.32
N ILE A 11 -2.96 5.23 7.27
CA ILE A 11 -2.65 5.54 5.88
C ILE A 11 -3.74 6.44 5.35
N ASP A 12 -3.32 7.58 4.83
CA ASP A 12 -4.16 8.39 3.98
C ASP A 12 -4.32 7.67 2.63
N GLU A 13 -5.47 7.03 2.46
CA GLU A 13 -5.75 6.27 1.24
C GLU A 13 -5.69 7.18 0.02
N GLU A 14 -6.17 8.41 0.12
CA GLU A 14 -6.19 9.34 -1.00
C GLU A 14 -4.79 9.66 -1.50
N GLN A 15 -3.86 9.95 -0.58
CA GLN A 15 -2.45 10.17 -0.90
C GLN A 15 -1.79 8.90 -1.44
N ALA A 16 -2.11 7.72 -0.90
CA ALA A 16 -1.57 6.46 -1.39
C ALA A 16 -2.08 6.05 -2.80
N ARG A 17 -3.24 6.57 -3.25
CA ARG A 17 -3.73 6.46 -4.65
C ARG A 17 -3.45 7.69 -5.50
N ALA A 18 -2.94 8.78 -4.92
CA ALA A 18 -2.69 10.00 -5.64
C ALA A 18 -1.62 9.76 -6.71
N GLN A 19 -1.96 10.10 -7.95
CA GLN A 19 -1.04 10.01 -9.06
C GLN A 19 -0.04 11.15 -8.94
N THR A 20 1.24 10.84 -8.81
CA THR A 20 2.31 11.84 -8.71
C THR A 20 2.92 12.13 -10.06
N SER A 21 3.04 11.11 -10.91
CA SER A 21 3.56 11.23 -12.26
C SER A 21 2.86 10.26 -13.22
N GLN A 22 3.23 10.31 -14.50
CA GLN A 22 2.85 9.34 -15.50
C GLN A 22 4.10 8.93 -16.28
N THR A 23 4.27 7.63 -16.56
CA THR A 23 5.38 7.14 -17.38
C THR A 23 5.17 7.53 -18.85
N ALA A 24 6.24 7.46 -19.65
CA ALA A 24 6.21 7.77 -21.08
C ALA A 24 5.18 6.96 -21.89
N HIS A 25 4.74 5.81 -21.36
CA HIS A 25 3.74 4.93 -21.99
C HIS A 25 2.37 5.01 -21.31
N GLY A 26 2.14 6.03 -20.48
CA GLY A 26 0.82 6.35 -19.94
C GLY A 26 0.48 5.66 -18.61
N ALA A 27 1.40 4.91 -17.98
CA ALA A 27 1.13 4.29 -16.70
C ALA A 27 1.21 5.32 -15.57
N SER A 28 0.21 5.37 -14.69
CA SER A 28 0.22 6.24 -13.52
C SER A 28 1.27 5.81 -12.51
N GLU A 29 2.05 6.76 -12.04
CA GLU A 29 3.01 6.60 -10.96
C GLU A 29 2.40 7.15 -9.67
N VAL A 30 2.66 6.46 -8.56
CA VAL A 30 2.29 6.89 -7.21
C VAL A 30 3.57 7.00 -6.39
N ASP A 31 3.60 7.87 -5.38
CA ASP A 31 4.76 7.99 -4.50
C ASP A 31 4.73 6.87 -3.44
N PRO A 32 5.69 5.92 -3.46
CA PRO A 32 5.76 4.86 -2.47
C PRO A 32 6.04 5.36 -1.04
N ALA A 33 6.50 6.60 -0.86
CA ALA A 33 6.69 7.23 0.44
C ALA A 33 5.36 7.71 1.06
N GLN A 34 4.35 8.01 0.23
CA GLN A 34 3.00 8.39 0.68
C GLN A 34 2.13 7.16 1.00
N GLY A 35 2.64 5.96 0.73
CA GLY A 35 2.00 4.69 0.99
C GLY A 35 2.07 3.76 -0.21
N THR A 36 1.99 2.47 0.04
CA THR A 36 1.89 1.45 -1.01
C THR A 36 0.68 0.57 -0.77
N ARG A 37 0.24 -0.18 -1.77
CA ARG A 37 -0.89 -1.08 -1.65
C ARG A 37 -0.70 -2.35 -2.46
N ILE A 38 -1.39 -3.40 -2.05
CA ILE A 38 -1.53 -4.63 -2.82
C ILE A 38 -3.00 -5.03 -2.87
N PHE A 39 -3.37 -5.77 -3.91
CA PHE A 39 -4.67 -6.42 -3.97
C PHE A 39 -4.53 -7.84 -3.41
N HIS A 40 -5.25 -8.16 -2.34
CA HIS A 40 -5.24 -9.46 -1.69
C HIS A 40 -6.66 -9.83 -1.26
N ASP A 41 -7.07 -11.07 -1.53
CA ASP A 41 -8.39 -11.61 -1.17
C ASP A 41 -9.60 -10.73 -1.59
N GLY A 42 -9.53 -10.11 -2.77
CA GLY A 42 -10.60 -9.25 -3.27
C GLY A 42 -10.61 -7.83 -2.69
N GLN A 43 -9.65 -7.48 -1.84
CA GLN A 43 -9.57 -6.17 -1.19
C GLN A 43 -8.21 -5.49 -1.41
N TRP A 44 -8.21 -4.15 -1.39
CA TRP A 44 -6.99 -3.36 -1.39
C TRP A 44 -6.47 -3.22 0.04
N ILE A 45 -5.23 -3.65 0.24
CA ILE A 45 -4.52 -3.51 1.52
C ILE A 45 -3.45 -2.45 1.35
N TYR A 46 -3.47 -1.47 2.25
CA TYR A 46 -2.57 -0.32 2.24
C TYR A 46 -1.48 -0.48 3.30
N PHE A 47 -0.30 0.04 3.01
CA PHE A 47 0.88 -0.01 3.85
C PHE A 47 1.58 1.34 3.85
N CYS A 48 2.26 1.68 4.95
CA CYS A 48 2.98 2.95 5.09
C CYS A 48 4.24 3.01 4.24
N GLY A 49 4.69 1.87 3.72
CA GLY A 49 5.83 1.79 2.82
C GLY A 49 6.17 0.37 2.40
N LEU A 50 7.24 0.24 1.63
CA LEU A 50 7.69 -1.03 1.06
C LEU A 50 8.11 -2.06 2.12
N ASP A 51 8.64 -1.63 3.26
CA ASP A 51 9.06 -2.54 4.35
C ASP A 51 7.87 -3.29 4.94
N CYS A 52 6.80 -2.57 5.31
CA CYS A 52 5.57 -3.18 5.83
C CYS A 52 4.90 -4.05 4.77
N ARG A 53 4.84 -3.60 3.52
CA ARG A 53 4.36 -4.45 2.41
C ARG A 53 5.16 -5.74 2.28
N THR A 54 6.49 -5.69 2.39
CA THR A 54 7.35 -6.88 2.25
C THR A 54 7.14 -7.85 3.40
N LYS A 55 7.02 -7.35 4.64
CA LYS A 55 6.67 -8.15 5.82
C LYS A 55 5.30 -8.83 5.67
N PHE A 56 4.31 -8.08 5.19
CA PHE A 56 2.99 -8.62 4.91
C PHE A 56 3.04 -9.73 3.85
N LEU A 57 3.76 -9.52 2.74
CA LEU A 57 3.90 -10.52 1.69
C LEU A 57 4.61 -11.80 2.16
N ALA A 58 5.52 -11.69 3.14
CA ALA A 58 6.19 -12.86 3.72
C ALA A 58 5.23 -13.73 4.55
N SER A 59 4.30 -13.10 5.29
CA SER A 59 3.38 -13.80 6.20
C SER A 59 2.00 -13.13 6.28
N PRO A 60 1.19 -13.13 5.22
CA PRO A 60 -0.07 -12.37 5.19
C PRO A 60 -1.10 -12.88 6.20
N ALA A 61 -1.16 -14.20 6.41
CA ALA A 61 -2.07 -14.83 7.37
C ALA A 61 -1.85 -14.38 8.83
N THR A 62 -0.64 -13.91 9.18
CA THR A 62 -0.33 -13.38 10.52
C THR A 62 -0.91 -11.99 10.75
N TYR A 63 -1.09 -11.21 9.68
CA TYR A 63 -1.54 -9.82 9.76
C TYR A 63 -3.03 -9.64 9.40
N LEU A 64 -3.64 -10.66 8.80
CA LEU A 64 -5.06 -10.69 8.43
C LEU A 64 -5.94 -11.45 9.43
N SER A 65 -5.37 -11.93 10.54
CA SER A 65 -6.08 -12.68 11.58
C SER A 65 -6.94 -11.81 12.46
#